data_AF-A0A661CT08-F1
#
_entry.id   AF-A0A661CT08-F1
#
_cell.length_a   1.000
_cell.length_b   1.000
_cell.length_c   1.000
_cell.angle_alpha   90.00
_cell.angle_beta   90.00
_cell.angle_gamma   90.00
#
_symmetry.space_group_name_H-M   'P 1'
#
loop_
_entity.id
_entity.type
_entity.pdbx_description
1 polymer ?
#
loop_
_entity_poly.entity_id
_entity_poly.type
_entity_poly.pdbx_seq_one_letter_code
_entity_poly.pdbx_strand_id
1 'polypeptide(L)'
;MKLPKLAILSAAVALATAVATPISIAADTELSLSDADFEHAKTLYFQRCAGCHGVLRKGATGKSLEPINTIKKGQARLEKILTYGTEGGMNNFNDIFSKDEIKMMATYIQLEPPIPPEMSLELMQSRTKVYIEPKDYPTKPMHDRNWENFFVVIERDAGKVAIIDGDKHEIYAHLDA
;
A
#
# COMPACT_ATOMS: atom_id res chain seq x y z
N MET A 1 -80.21 32.79 27.13
CA MET A 1 -79.61 33.98 27.76
C MET A 1 -79.14 33.61 29.16
N LYS A 2 -77.89 33.13 29.30
CA LYS A 2 -77.26 32.83 30.60
C LYS A 2 -75.74 33.05 30.50
N LEU A 3 -75.27 34.06 31.20
CA LEU A 3 -73.96 34.18 31.88
C LEU A 3 -74.30 34.64 33.32
N PRO A 4 -73.40 34.61 34.34
CA PRO A 4 -71.93 34.43 34.36
C PRO A 4 -71.53 33.33 35.41
N LYS A 5 -70.29 33.01 35.79
CA LYS A 5 -69.17 33.80 36.35
C LYS A 5 -67.87 32.97 36.37
N LEU A 6 -66.77 33.73 36.24
CA LEU A 6 -65.36 33.43 36.54
C LEU A 6 -65.11 32.56 37.78
N ALA A 7 -64.12 31.66 37.67
CA ALA A 7 -63.10 31.45 38.70
C ALA A 7 -61.80 31.01 38.02
N ILE A 8 -60.78 31.86 38.09
CA ILE A 8 -59.41 31.63 37.64
C ILE A 8 -58.67 30.98 38.81
N LEU A 9 -58.08 29.80 38.62
CA LEU A 9 -57.12 29.22 39.55
C LEU A 9 -55.78 29.06 38.84
N SER A 10 -54.81 29.86 39.26
CA SER A 10 -53.41 29.80 38.85
C SER A 10 -52.72 28.62 39.56
N ALA A 11 -52.03 27.76 38.80
CA ALA A 11 -51.06 26.82 39.34
C ALA A 11 -49.72 27.04 38.63
N ALA A 12 -48.72 27.43 39.42
CA ALA A 12 -47.37 27.78 38.99
C ALA A 12 -46.62 26.54 38.50
N VAL A 13 -46.04 26.62 37.31
CA VAL A 13 -45.09 25.65 36.77
C VAL A 13 -43.68 26.08 37.22
N ALA A 14 -43.08 25.32 38.12
CA ALA A 14 -41.68 25.48 38.50
C ALA A 14 -40.78 24.94 37.37
N LEU A 15 -40.08 25.85 36.69
CA LEU A 15 -39.12 25.53 35.64
C LEU A 15 -37.77 25.18 36.28
N ALA A 16 -37.46 23.88 36.40
CA ALA A 16 -36.14 23.41 36.80
C ALA A 16 -35.19 23.53 35.60
N THR A 17 -34.29 24.50 35.63
CA THR A 17 -33.22 24.65 34.63
C THR A 17 -32.12 23.63 34.90
N ALA A 18 -32.10 22.54 34.13
CA ALA A 18 -30.94 21.66 34.06
C ALA A 18 -29.85 22.33 33.21
N VAL A 19 -28.74 22.71 33.84
CA VAL A 19 -27.55 23.20 33.14
C VAL A 19 -26.86 21.97 32.52
N ALA A 20 -27.15 21.69 31.26
CA ALA A 20 -26.40 20.71 30.48
C ALA A 20 -25.04 21.32 30.11
N THR A 21 -23.98 20.89 30.78
CA THR A 21 -22.60 21.14 30.34
C THR A 21 -22.40 20.45 28.99
N PRO A 22 -21.95 21.13 27.94
CA PRO A 22 -21.62 20.46 26.69
C PRO A 22 -20.38 19.61 26.92
N ILE A 23 -20.54 18.30 26.83
CA ILE A 23 -19.43 17.38 26.64
C ILE A 23 -18.90 17.69 25.24
N SER A 24 -17.74 18.32 25.14
CA SER A 24 -16.99 18.38 23.88
C SER A 24 -16.63 16.96 23.48
N ILE A 25 -17.44 16.38 22.60
CA ILE A 25 -17.03 15.23 21.80
C ILE A 25 -15.92 15.77 20.90
N ALA A 26 -14.70 15.30 21.13
CA ALA A 26 -13.57 15.55 20.23
C ALA A 26 -14.01 15.18 18.81
N ALA A 27 -13.86 16.11 17.88
CA ALA A 27 -14.18 15.90 16.48
C ALA A 27 -13.52 14.60 15.98
N ASP A 28 -14.32 13.72 15.39
CA ASP A 28 -13.83 12.66 14.52
C ASP A 28 -12.90 13.32 13.52
N THR A 29 -11.60 13.13 13.72
CA THR A 29 -10.59 13.62 12.79
C THR A 29 -10.74 12.69 11.59
N GLU A 30 -11.39 13.17 10.52
CA GLU A 30 -11.49 12.40 9.28
C GLU A 30 -10.09 11.93 8.90
N LEU A 31 -9.89 10.61 8.92
CA LEU A 31 -8.65 10.00 8.47
C LEU A 31 -8.45 10.39 7.02
N SER A 32 -7.48 11.25 6.78
CA SER A 32 -7.18 11.81 5.47
C SER A 32 -5.69 12.09 5.36
N LEU A 33 -5.20 12.08 4.12
CA LEU A 33 -3.84 12.45 3.74
C LEU A 33 -3.94 13.45 2.60
N SER A 34 -2.94 14.33 2.48
CA SER A 34 -2.78 15.11 1.24
C SER A 34 -2.47 14.16 0.08
N ASP A 35 -2.72 14.58 -1.16
CA ASP A 35 -2.41 13.74 -2.34
C ASP A 35 -0.93 13.36 -2.39
N ALA A 36 -0.03 14.28 -2.01
CA ALA A 36 1.41 14.03 -1.97
C ALA A 36 1.77 12.98 -0.90
N ASP A 37 1.18 13.08 0.29
CA ASP A 37 1.41 12.11 1.37
C ASP A 37 0.80 10.74 1.03
N PHE A 38 -0.35 10.72 0.37
CA PHE A 38 -0.98 9.48 -0.08
C PHE A 38 -0.09 8.76 -1.11
N GLU A 39 0.43 9.47 -2.11
CA GLU A 39 1.32 8.90 -3.12
C GLU A 39 2.66 8.44 -2.53
N HIS A 40 3.21 9.19 -1.57
CA HIS A 40 4.40 8.79 -0.83
C HIS A 40 4.17 7.51 -0.02
N ALA A 41 3.11 7.48 0.79
CA ALA A 41 2.73 6.31 1.59
C ALA A 41 2.40 5.08 0.71
N LYS A 42 1.76 5.30 -0.45
CA LYS A 42 1.50 4.23 -1.43
C LYS A 42 2.79 3.61 -1.94
N THR A 43 3.78 4.45 -2.28
CA THR A 43 5.12 4.00 -2.70
C THR A 43 5.81 3.20 -1.59
N LEU A 44 5.84 3.73 -0.36
CA LEU A 44 6.44 3.04 0.79
C LEU A 44 5.74 1.70 1.07
N TYR A 45 4.41 1.68 1.05
CA TYR A 45 3.62 0.46 1.22
C TYR A 45 3.98 -0.59 0.17
N PHE A 46 4.06 -0.21 -1.10
CA PHE A 46 4.37 -1.14 -2.18
C PHE A 46 5.79 -1.72 -2.03
N GLN A 47 6.77 -0.88 -1.71
CA GLN A 47 8.17 -1.29 -1.59
C GLN A 47 8.46 -2.12 -0.32
N ARG A 48 7.74 -1.88 0.78
CA ARG A 48 8.12 -2.40 2.11
C ARG A 48 7.06 -3.27 2.78
N CYS A 49 5.79 -3.19 2.39
CA CYS A 49 4.69 -3.84 3.10
C CYS A 49 3.91 -4.84 2.22
N ALA A 50 3.69 -4.51 0.94
CA ALA A 50 2.81 -5.26 0.04
C ALA A 50 3.29 -6.70 -0.22
N GLY A 51 4.60 -6.98 -0.10
CA GLY A 51 5.12 -8.34 -0.22
C GLY A 51 4.58 -9.30 0.85
N CYS A 52 4.33 -8.81 2.07
CA CYS A 52 3.79 -9.62 3.16
C CYS A 52 2.27 -9.46 3.34
N HIS A 53 1.75 -8.25 3.13
CA HIS A 53 0.35 -7.92 3.40
C HIS A 53 -0.55 -7.89 2.16
N GLY A 54 0.04 -8.03 0.96
CA GLY A 54 -0.66 -7.95 -0.32
C GLY A 54 -0.95 -6.52 -0.77
N VAL A 55 -1.01 -6.31 -2.09
CA VAL A 55 -1.30 -5.00 -2.69
C VAL A 55 -2.70 -4.47 -2.33
N LEU A 56 -3.68 -5.38 -2.20
CA LEU A 56 -5.03 -5.08 -1.73
C LEU A 56 -5.20 -5.25 -0.22
N ARG A 57 -4.10 -5.41 0.53
CA ARG A 57 -4.08 -5.53 2.00
C ARG A 57 -4.84 -6.72 2.60
N LYS A 58 -5.21 -7.72 1.79
CA LYS A 58 -5.94 -8.93 2.24
C LYS A 58 -5.06 -9.94 3.00
N GLY A 59 -3.77 -9.68 3.11
CA GLY A 59 -2.79 -10.59 3.71
C GLY A 59 -2.19 -11.56 2.70
N ALA A 60 -0.99 -12.01 3.00
CA ALA A 60 -0.30 -13.10 2.31
C ALA A 60 0.43 -13.94 3.36
N THR A 61 1.66 -13.56 3.72
CA THR A 61 2.36 -14.10 4.90
C THR A 61 2.01 -13.30 6.16
N GLY A 62 1.86 -11.98 6.00
CA GLY A 62 1.36 -11.07 7.03
C GLY A 62 -0.17 -11.04 7.10
N LYS A 63 -0.70 -10.62 8.25
CA LYS A 63 -2.16 -10.51 8.49
C LYS A 63 -2.81 -9.50 7.54
N SER A 64 -4.12 -9.63 7.30
CA SER A 64 -4.91 -8.59 6.61
C SER A 64 -4.77 -7.23 7.32
N LEU A 65 -4.58 -6.19 6.52
CA LEU A 65 -4.56 -4.78 6.92
C LEU A 65 -5.75 -4.03 6.31
N GLU A 66 -6.87 -4.72 6.06
CA GLU A 66 -8.09 -4.07 5.58
C GLU A 66 -8.59 -3.01 6.60
N PRO A 67 -9.14 -1.87 6.11
CA PRO A 67 -9.53 -0.72 6.94
C PRO A 67 -10.34 -1.06 8.19
N ILE A 68 -11.31 -1.97 8.09
CA ILE A 68 -12.16 -2.41 9.20
C ILE A 68 -11.34 -2.85 10.43
N ASN A 69 -10.21 -3.52 10.20
CA ASN A 69 -9.35 -4.05 11.26
C ASN A 69 -8.32 -3.02 11.73
N THR A 70 -7.79 -2.20 10.83
CA THR A 70 -6.77 -1.19 11.15
C THR A 70 -7.39 -0.01 11.89
N ILE A 71 -8.57 0.47 11.46
CA ILE A 71 -9.35 1.51 12.17
C ILE A 71 -9.66 1.04 13.60
N LYS A 72 -10.11 -0.20 13.78
CA LYS A 72 -10.37 -0.77 15.11
C LYS A 72 -9.12 -0.83 16.00
N LYS A 73 -7.93 -1.00 15.41
CA LYS A 73 -6.66 -0.97 16.17
C LYS A 73 -6.28 0.45 16.59
N GLY A 74 -6.59 1.43 15.76
CA GLY A 74 -6.34 2.86 16.00
C GLY A 74 -4.89 3.29 15.77
N GLN A 75 -4.75 4.57 15.45
CA GLN A 75 -3.49 5.24 15.05
C GLN A 75 -2.32 4.90 15.99
N ALA A 76 -2.44 5.18 17.29
CA ALA A 76 -1.33 5.02 18.24
C ALA A 76 -0.82 3.58 18.36
N ARG A 77 -1.71 2.58 18.18
CA ARG A 77 -1.31 1.17 18.22
C ARG A 77 -0.62 0.77 16.93
N LEU A 78 -1.10 1.25 15.78
CA LEU A 78 -0.49 1.01 14.48
C LEU A 78 0.90 1.64 14.39
N GLU A 79 1.07 2.89 14.83
CA GLU A 79 2.38 3.55 14.91
C GLU A 79 3.36 2.76 15.76
N LYS A 80 2.95 2.24 16.93
CA LYS A 80 3.81 1.38 17.75
C LYS A 80 4.21 0.08 17.05
N ILE A 81 3.28 -0.56 16.35
CA ILE A 81 3.57 -1.80 15.59
C ILE A 81 4.55 -1.51 14.45
N LEU A 82 4.37 -0.41 13.72
CA LEU A 82 5.29 0.00 12.66
C LEU A 82 6.66 0.38 13.25
N THR A 83 6.68 1.07 14.39
CA THR A 83 7.92 1.49 15.05
C THR A 83 8.72 0.29 15.55
N TYR A 84 8.08 -0.67 16.23
CA TYR A 84 8.79 -1.70 17.01
C TYR A 84 8.63 -3.12 16.47
N GLY A 85 7.81 -3.32 15.43
CA GLY A 85 7.48 -4.65 14.93
C GLY A 85 6.62 -5.45 15.90
N THR A 86 6.58 -6.76 15.70
CA THR A 86 5.91 -7.72 16.60
C THR A 86 6.69 -9.02 16.68
N GLU A 87 6.51 -9.77 17.78
CA GLU A 87 7.09 -11.11 17.95
C GLU A 87 6.61 -12.13 16.90
N GLY A 88 5.51 -11.84 16.20
CA GLY A 88 4.96 -12.68 15.12
C GLY A 88 5.64 -12.51 13.76
N GLY A 89 6.84 -11.92 13.70
CA GLY A 89 7.62 -11.76 12.47
C GLY A 89 7.38 -10.45 11.69
N MET A 90 6.63 -9.50 12.26
CA MET A 90 6.51 -8.16 11.67
C MET A 90 7.77 -7.35 12.02
N ASN A 91 8.48 -6.87 11.01
CA ASN A 91 9.69 -6.05 11.17
C ASN A 91 9.38 -4.70 11.84
N ASN A 92 10.36 -4.15 12.53
CA ASN A 92 10.38 -2.75 12.95
C ASN A 92 10.80 -1.84 11.77
N PHE A 93 10.37 -0.58 11.78
CA PHE A 93 10.71 0.40 10.75
C PHE A 93 11.30 1.69 11.33
N ASN A 94 11.57 1.77 12.63
CA ASN A 94 12.08 2.98 13.29
C ASN A 94 13.52 3.36 12.93
N ASP A 95 14.24 2.49 12.22
CA ASP A 95 15.57 2.69 11.65
C ASP A 95 15.54 3.03 10.14
N ILE A 96 14.38 2.87 9.49
CA ILE A 96 14.20 3.07 8.05
C ILE A 96 13.27 4.26 7.77
N PHE A 97 12.20 4.41 8.55
CA PHE A 97 11.19 5.46 8.40
C PHE A 97 11.36 6.53 9.48
N SER A 98 11.16 7.78 9.07
CA SER A 98 10.98 8.89 10.01
C SER A 98 9.71 8.70 10.83
N LYS A 99 9.60 9.44 11.95
CA LYS A 99 8.37 9.43 12.78
C LYS A 99 7.14 9.88 11.99
N ASP A 100 7.32 10.85 11.09
CA ASP A 100 6.23 11.36 10.26
C ASP A 100 5.79 10.33 9.21
N GLU A 101 6.72 9.59 8.60
CA GLU A 101 6.39 8.46 7.72
C GLU A 101 5.69 7.34 8.47
N ILE A 102 6.08 7.01 9.70
CA ILE A 102 5.38 6.02 10.53
C ILE A 102 3.93 6.45 10.78
N LYS A 103 3.73 7.72 11.17
CA LYS A 103 2.39 8.29 11.37
C LYS A 103 1.57 8.26 10.09
N MET A 104 2.15 8.71 8.98
CA MET A 104 1.53 8.72 7.65
C MET A 104 1.15 7.30 7.21
N MET A 105 2.04 6.32 7.38
CA MET A 105 1.78 4.92 7.05
C MET A 105 0.68 4.32 7.91
N ALA A 106 0.66 4.62 9.21
CA ALA A 106 -0.43 4.21 10.09
C ALA A 106 -1.78 4.79 9.64
N THR A 107 -1.82 6.04 9.18
CA THR A 107 -3.03 6.64 8.59
C THR A 107 -3.38 5.99 7.25
N TYR A 108 -2.41 5.82 6.35
CA TYR A 108 -2.59 5.23 5.01
C TYR A 108 -3.21 3.84 5.07
N ILE A 109 -2.75 2.97 5.99
CA ILE A 109 -3.29 1.60 6.12
C ILE A 109 -4.73 1.55 6.67
N GLN A 110 -5.26 2.67 7.15
CA GLN A 110 -6.65 2.82 7.58
C GLN A 110 -7.56 3.36 6.47
N LEU A 111 -6.99 3.95 5.40
CA LEU A 111 -7.74 4.39 4.22
C LEU A 111 -8.07 3.19 3.32
N GLU A 112 -9.11 3.31 2.50
CA GLU A 112 -9.43 2.30 1.48
C GLU A 112 -8.22 2.08 0.54
N PRO A 113 -7.77 0.83 0.30
CA PRO A 113 -6.64 0.57 -0.57
C PRO A 113 -6.94 1.00 -2.01
N PRO A 114 -6.02 1.70 -2.69
CA PRO A 114 -6.17 1.98 -4.10
C PRO A 114 -6.11 0.67 -4.90
N ILE A 115 -6.91 0.58 -5.96
CA ILE A 115 -6.91 -0.56 -6.86
C ILE A 115 -5.73 -0.40 -7.84
N PRO A 116 -4.78 -1.36 -7.90
CA PRO A 116 -3.71 -1.33 -8.87
C PRO A 116 -4.26 -1.40 -10.30
N PRO A 117 -3.61 -0.78 -11.29
CA PRO A 117 -4.01 -0.91 -12.68
C PRO A 117 -3.85 -2.36 -13.15
N GLU A 118 -4.85 -2.86 -13.86
CA GLU A 118 -4.81 -4.18 -14.50
C GLU A 118 -3.95 -4.17 -15.77
N MET A 119 -3.39 -5.32 -16.11
CA MET A 119 -2.70 -5.53 -17.39
C MET A 119 -3.63 -6.28 -18.35
N SER A 120 -4.41 -5.55 -19.15
CA SER A 120 -5.35 -6.15 -20.12
C SER A 120 -4.62 -6.85 -21.27
N LEU A 121 -5.30 -7.77 -21.96
CA LEU A 121 -4.76 -8.42 -23.16
C LEU A 121 -4.39 -7.39 -24.26
N GLU A 122 -5.21 -6.35 -24.44
CA GLU A 122 -4.92 -5.24 -25.35
C GLU A 122 -3.62 -4.51 -24.98
N LEU A 123 -3.40 -4.27 -23.67
CA LEU A 123 -2.18 -3.66 -23.18
C LEU A 123 -0.97 -4.59 -23.39
N MET A 124 -1.13 -5.89 -23.18
CA MET A 124 -0.09 -6.88 -23.47
C MET A 124 0.27 -6.90 -24.96
N GLN A 125 -0.73 -6.92 -25.84
CA GLN A 125 -0.55 -6.94 -27.29
C GLN A 125 0.14 -5.65 -27.79
N SER A 126 -0.29 -4.48 -27.32
CA SER A 126 0.33 -3.19 -27.70
C SER A 126 1.78 -3.05 -27.22
N ARG A 127 2.16 -3.74 -26.14
CA ARG A 127 3.53 -3.77 -25.60
C ARG A 127 4.39 -4.90 -26.16
N THR A 128 3.78 -5.90 -26.80
CA THR A 128 4.49 -7.03 -27.38
C THR A 128 5.21 -6.57 -28.64
N LYS A 129 6.53 -6.78 -28.69
CA LYS A 129 7.36 -6.45 -29.84
C LYS A 129 8.06 -7.71 -30.32
N VAL A 130 7.87 -8.05 -31.59
CA VAL A 130 8.62 -9.10 -32.28
C VAL A 130 9.78 -8.43 -33.01
N TYR A 131 11.01 -8.67 -32.55
CA TYR A 131 12.20 -8.08 -33.16
C TYR A 131 12.71 -8.88 -34.37
N ILE A 132 12.54 -10.21 -34.33
CA ILE A 132 12.90 -11.14 -35.42
C ILE A 132 11.76 -12.15 -35.52
N GLU A 133 11.23 -12.37 -36.71
CA GLU A 133 10.15 -13.34 -36.92
C GLU A 133 10.68 -14.78 -36.87
N PRO A 134 9.91 -15.77 -36.39
CA PRO A 134 10.37 -17.16 -36.29
C PRO A 134 10.89 -17.76 -37.60
N LYS A 135 10.32 -17.36 -38.74
CA LYS A 135 10.76 -17.80 -40.07
C LYS A 135 12.19 -17.31 -40.43
N ASP A 136 12.66 -16.26 -39.76
CA ASP A 136 13.96 -15.64 -39.98
C ASP A 136 15.00 -16.11 -38.94
N TYR A 137 14.64 -17.04 -38.06
CA TYR A 137 15.56 -17.63 -37.08
C TYR A 137 16.62 -18.49 -37.79
N PRO A 138 17.89 -18.43 -37.35
CA PRO A 138 18.91 -19.32 -37.88
C PRO A 138 18.64 -20.77 -37.45
N THR A 139 18.91 -21.73 -38.33
CA THR A 139 18.68 -23.17 -38.07
C THR A 139 19.81 -23.85 -37.30
N LYS A 140 20.89 -23.11 -37.02
CA LYS A 140 22.06 -23.53 -36.23
C LYS A 140 22.72 -22.31 -35.59
N PRO A 141 23.55 -22.48 -34.54
CA PRO A 141 24.33 -21.39 -33.98
C PRO A 141 25.18 -20.66 -35.03
N MET A 142 25.15 -19.32 -34.98
CA MET A 142 25.86 -18.44 -35.92
C MET A 142 27.16 -17.88 -35.33
N HIS A 143 27.71 -18.56 -34.33
CA HIS A 143 28.96 -18.23 -33.65
C HIS A 143 29.80 -19.50 -33.42
N ASP A 144 31.07 -19.33 -33.07
CA ASP A 144 32.04 -20.42 -32.86
C ASP A 144 32.18 -20.86 -31.39
N ARG A 145 31.36 -20.30 -30.49
CA ARG A 145 31.36 -20.63 -29.06
C ARG A 145 30.51 -21.85 -28.71
N ASN A 146 30.88 -22.51 -27.61
CA ASN A 146 30.12 -23.59 -26.99
C ASN A 146 28.92 -23.02 -26.23
N TRP A 147 27.80 -22.82 -26.91
CA TRP A 147 26.58 -22.26 -26.31
C TRP A 147 25.99 -23.14 -25.20
N GLU A 148 26.31 -24.44 -25.18
CA GLU A 148 25.89 -25.35 -24.11
C GLU A 148 26.64 -25.09 -22.79
N ASN A 149 27.78 -24.41 -22.85
CA ASN A 149 28.57 -24.00 -21.68
C ASN A 149 28.61 -22.47 -21.51
N PHE A 150 27.50 -21.79 -21.77
CA PHE A 150 27.35 -20.37 -21.42
C PHE A 150 26.81 -20.18 -20.01
N PHE A 151 27.36 -19.18 -19.33
CA PHE A 151 26.83 -18.66 -18.08
C PHE A 151 26.10 -17.34 -18.36
N VAL A 152 24.85 -17.27 -17.90
CA VAL A 152 24.03 -16.05 -17.98
C VAL A 152 24.08 -15.37 -16.62
N VAL A 153 24.81 -14.25 -16.54
CA VAL A 153 25.03 -13.52 -15.29
C VAL A 153 24.17 -12.26 -15.27
N ILE A 154 23.33 -12.14 -14.25
CA ILE A 154 22.43 -10.99 -14.05
C ILE A 154 23.23 -9.86 -13.39
N GLU A 155 23.40 -8.76 -14.10
CA GLU A 155 23.99 -7.51 -13.59
C GLU A 155 22.85 -6.65 -13.00
N ARG A 156 22.31 -7.11 -11.86
CA ARG A 156 21.01 -6.71 -11.29
C ARG A 156 20.71 -5.22 -11.33
N ASP A 157 21.59 -4.39 -10.77
CA ASP A 157 21.33 -2.95 -10.61
C ASP A 157 21.66 -2.15 -11.88
N ALA A 158 22.42 -2.74 -12.82
CA ALA A 158 22.70 -2.14 -14.12
C ALA A 158 21.57 -2.39 -15.14
N GLY A 159 20.61 -3.28 -14.82
CA GLY A 159 19.56 -3.68 -15.76
C GLY A 159 20.14 -4.40 -16.98
N LYS A 160 21.17 -5.23 -16.79
CA LYS A 160 21.87 -5.91 -17.87
C LYS A 160 22.09 -7.38 -17.59
N VAL A 161 22.41 -8.10 -18.65
CA VAL A 161 22.81 -9.50 -18.61
C VAL A 161 24.13 -9.66 -19.36
N ALA A 162 25.11 -10.29 -18.70
CA ALA A 162 26.35 -10.71 -19.32
C ALA A 162 26.26 -12.19 -19.72
N ILE A 163 26.61 -12.49 -20.96
CA ILE A 163 26.81 -13.85 -21.46
C ILE A 163 28.30 -14.16 -21.34
N ILE A 164 28.66 -15.13 -20.51
CA ILE A 164 30.04 -15.53 -20.26
C ILE A 164 30.31 -16.89 -20.89
N ASP A 165 31.38 -16.98 -21.67
CA ASP A 165 31.91 -18.23 -22.21
C ASP A 165 32.51 -19.06 -21.05
N GLY A 166 31.91 -20.21 -20.75
CA GLY A 166 32.35 -21.07 -19.66
C GLY A 166 33.65 -21.84 -19.95
N ASP A 167 34.06 -21.96 -21.21
CA ASP A 167 35.32 -22.63 -21.57
C ASP A 167 36.50 -21.65 -21.47
N LYS A 168 36.30 -20.38 -21.86
CA LYS A 168 37.35 -19.35 -21.87
C LYS A 168 37.31 -18.38 -20.69
N HIS A 169 36.20 -18.36 -19.94
CA HIS A 169 35.93 -17.40 -18.86
C HIS A 169 35.94 -15.94 -19.32
N GLU A 170 35.50 -15.69 -20.55
CA GLU A 170 35.44 -14.36 -21.16
C GLU A 170 33.99 -13.89 -21.26
N ILE A 171 33.76 -12.59 -21.15
CA ILE A 171 32.46 -12.01 -21.49
C ILE A 171 32.31 -12.03 -23.01
N TYR A 172 31.33 -12.80 -23.49
CA TYR A 172 31.00 -12.91 -24.89
C TYR A 172 30.08 -11.78 -25.37
N ALA A 173 29.08 -11.40 -24.56
CA ALA A 173 28.14 -10.33 -24.89
C ALA A 173 27.53 -9.68 -23.64
N HIS A 174 27.08 -8.43 -23.80
CA HIS A 174 26.23 -7.72 -22.85
C HIS A 174 24.89 -7.39 -23.52
N LEU A 175 23.80 -7.63 -22.80
CA LEU A 175 22.43 -7.36 -23.24
C LEU A 175 21.76 -6.43 -22.23
N ASP A 176 20.98 -5.47 -22.73
CA ASP A 176 20.08 -4.67 -21.89
C ASP A 176 18.83 -5.51 -21.55
N ALA A 177 18.41 -5.47 -20.28
CA ALA A 177 17.32 -6.28 -19.72
C ALA A 177 16.05 -5.47 -19.42
#